data_AF-A0AAT9QVD0-F1
#
_entry.id   AF-A0AAT9QVD0-F1
#
_cell.length_a   1.000
_cell.length_b   1.000
_cell.length_c   1.000
_cell.angle_alpha   90.00
_cell.angle_beta   90.00
_cell.angle_gamma   90.00
#
_symmetry.space_group_name_H-M   'P 1'
#
loop_
_entity.id
_entity.type
_entity.pdbx_description
1 polymer ?
#
loop_
_entity_poly.entity_id
_entity_poly.type
_entity_poly.pdbx_seq_one_letter_code
_entity_poly.pdbx_strand_id
1 'polypeptide(L)'
;MPASPSTARAINDRLALRLLQQEGPLTAGQLKQLTGLSRPTVADLVERLAAAGLIEVVGESGKQRRGPNARLYGIIADRAHLAALDVRTEGVTVVVTDLVGTELARASVPIADDTGTGPAVEQAVTLVERAAKEAGADRLHTVVIGAPGLIDPATGELRNSTGLPEWHRRLVAALGERLPARVLVENETNLAALAEQRDGVARDRDTFVLLWLGLGTGAAVVLDGHLRRGASGGTGEIGFLPVPGTTTIPSATDCEGGFHSLGGAAAVAALAAEHGVVAAGEGHEPYAAALVRAAVAGLSGGGAAASADRPGPAAGATGGSPSATGDMAAGGDRSADVAGRSAGTGSPSAEVAGATSRSGDPAGVSAGVTSRSAGATSSLAEGLSFSADTAYRAVGTAEPSAGAGCLSAKRQDSSTEAGSPPEDGTHPSPHETRRSAAPAPSAGPDARFLDALADRLAIGAASVVAVLDPGCVVLGGEVGQAGGDVLAARVEARLTAMSPLPTEVRPSGLGGAAVLRGALLMAREAAQDELFAPAPR
;
A
#
# COMPACT_ATOMS: atom_id res chain seq x y z
N MET A 1 -3.86 12.80 -35.31
CA MET A 1 -3.24 12.05 -36.43
C MET A 1 -3.68 10.60 -36.34
N PRO A 2 -4.10 9.94 -37.43
CA PRO A 2 -4.41 8.51 -37.38
C PRO A 2 -3.17 7.71 -36.97
N ALA A 3 -3.36 6.68 -36.15
CA ALA A 3 -2.28 5.81 -35.69
C ALA A 3 -1.57 5.16 -36.88
N SER A 4 -0.24 5.14 -36.87
CA SER A 4 0.52 4.43 -37.90
C SER A 4 0.15 2.93 -37.89
N PRO A 5 0.27 2.20 -39.02
CA PRO A 5 -0.02 0.76 -39.05
C PRO A 5 0.76 -0.04 -37.99
N SER A 6 1.99 0.36 -37.67
CA SER A 6 2.78 -0.23 -36.58
C SER A 6 2.21 0.08 -35.20
N THR A 7 1.72 1.30 -34.98
CA THR A 7 1.08 1.70 -33.72
C THR A 7 -0.23 0.95 -33.51
N ALA A 8 -1.06 0.83 -34.56
CA ALA A 8 -2.31 0.08 -34.49
C ALA A 8 -2.08 -1.40 -34.17
N ARG A 9 -1.03 -2.01 -34.73
CA ARG A 9 -0.64 -3.40 -34.40
C ARG A 9 -0.22 -3.55 -32.95
N ALA A 10 0.66 -2.68 -32.46
CA ALA A 10 1.10 -2.71 -31.06
C ALA A 10 -0.06 -2.54 -30.07
N ILE A 11 -1.03 -1.68 -30.39
CA ILE A 11 -2.26 -1.51 -29.58
C ILE A 11 -3.06 -2.81 -29.54
N ASN A 12 -3.25 -3.47 -30.69
CA ASN A 12 -4.00 -4.73 -30.77
C ASN A 12 -3.29 -5.86 -30.03
N ASP A 13 -1.96 -5.97 -30.16
CA ASP A 13 -1.16 -6.99 -29.49
C ASP A 13 -1.25 -6.83 -27.97
N ARG A 14 -1.12 -5.60 -27.47
CA ARG A 14 -1.30 -5.27 -26.05
C ARG A 14 -2.72 -5.60 -25.55
N LEU A 15 -3.75 -5.31 -26.35
CA LEU A 15 -5.12 -5.65 -25.99
C LEU A 15 -5.31 -7.17 -25.87
N ALA A 16 -4.82 -7.95 -26.83
CA ALA A 16 -4.93 -9.40 -26.80
C ALA A 16 -4.17 -10.04 -25.63
N LEU A 17 -2.94 -9.58 -25.34
CA LEU A 17 -2.16 -10.04 -24.19
C LEU A 17 -2.84 -9.68 -22.88
N ARG A 18 -3.41 -8.48 -22.76
CA ARG A 18 -4.21 -8.08 -21.59
C ARG A 18 -5.42 -8.99 -21.39
N LEU A 19 -6.11 -9.37 -22.46
CA LEU A 19 -7.24 -10.31 -22.38
C LEU A 19 -6.79 -11.71 -21.96
N LEU A 20 -5.71 -12.25 -22.54
CA LEU A 20 -5.14 -13.54 -22.14
C LEU A 20 -4.69 -13.54 -20.66
N GLN A 21 -4.25 -12.38 -20.17
CA GLN A 21 -3.85 -12.19 -18.78
C GLN A 21 -5.03 -12.14 -17.82
N GLN A 22 -6.17 -11.58 -18.24
CA GLN A 22 -7.37 -11.39 -17.41
C GLN A 22 -8.29 -12.61 -17.44
N GLU A 23 -8.49 -13.19 -18.62
CA GLU A 23 -9.44 -14.30 -18.86
C GLU A 23 -8.75 -15.67 -18.82
N GLY A 24 -7.41 -15.70 -18.80
CA GLY A 24 -6.63 -16.92 -18.99
C GLY A 24 -6.58 -17.35 -20.46
N PRO A 25 -6.35 -18.66 -20.73
CA PRO A 25 -6.21 -19.14 -22.10
C PRO A 25 -7.46 -18.94 -22.96
N LEU A 26 -7.30 -18.34 -24.14
CA LEU A 26 -8.40 -18.02 -25.06
C LEU A 26 -8.21 -18.66 -26.42
N THR A 27 -9.32 -19.03 -27.06
CA THR A 27 -9.32 -19.40 -28.48
C THR A 27 -9.22 -18.15 -29.37
N ALA A 28 -8.74 -18.30 -30.61
CA ALA A 28 -8.79 -17.22 -31.60
C ALA A 28 -10.22 -16.68 -31.84
N GLY A 29 -11.24 -17.52 -31.64
CA GLY A 29 -12.65 -17.11 -31.70
C GLY A 29 -13.04 -16.18 -30.56
N GLN A 30 -12.63 -16.49 -29.34
CA GLN A 30 -12.86 -15.64 -28.17
C GLN A 30 -12.08 -14.33 -28.25
N LEU A 31 -10.80 -14.38 -28.66
CA LEU A 31 -10.01 -13.17 -28.90
C LEU A 31 -10.70 -12.25 -29.92
N LYS A 32 -11.23 -12.80 -31.01
CA LYS A 32 -12.03 -12.02 -31.98
C LYS A 32 -13.26 -11.36 -31.34
N GLN A 33 -14.02 -12.11 -30.53
CA GLN A 33 -15.22 -11.58 -29.89
C GLN A 33 -14.90 -10.46 -28.89
N LEU A 34 -13.89 -10.67 -28.05
CA LEU A 34 -13.52 -9.73 -26.98
C LEU A 34 -12.78 -8.49 -27.52
N THR A 35 -11.96 -8.64 -28.56
CA THR A 35 -11.23 -7.50 -29.17
C THR A 35 -12.06 -6.74 -30.21
N GLY A 36 -13.13 -7.34 -30.75
CA GLY A 36 -13.89 -6.78 -31.88
C GLY A 36 -13.13 -6.79 -33.22
N LEU A 37 -11.94 -7.40 -33.29
CA LEU A 37 -11.10 -7.42 -34.49
C LEU A 37 -11.64 -8.38 -35.57
N SER A 38 -11.21 -8.17 -36.81
CA SER A 38 -11.55 -9.07 -37.92
C SER A 38 -10.85 -10.43 -37.76
N ARG A 39 -11.43 -11.50 -38.33
CA ARG A 39 -10.82 -12.85 -38.27
C ARG A 39 -9.40 -12.89 -38.87
N PRO A 40 -9.11 -12.27 -40.02
CA PRO A 40 -7.73 -12.16 -40.52
C PRO A 40 -6.79 -11.42 -39.56
N THR A 41 -7.26 -10.34 -38.92
CA THR A 41 -6.45 -9.57 -37.97
C THR A 41 -6.08 -10.38 -36.74
N VAL A 42 -7.02 -11.18 -36.20
CA VAL A 42 -6.72 -12.04 -35.05
C VAL A 42 -5.78 -13.18 -35.43
N ALA A 43 -5.91 -13.75 -36.63
CA ALA A 43 -5.00 -14.77 -37.10
C ALA A 43 -3.55 -14.25 -37.19
N ASP A 44 -3.36 -13.08 -37.83
CA ASP A 44 -2.06 -12.40 -37.93
C ASP A 44 -1.48 -12.03 -36.55
N LEU A 45 -2.34 -11.55 -35.63
CA LEU A 45 -1.94 -11.25 -34.25
C LEU A 45 -1.44 -12.50 -33.51
N VAL A 46 -2.20 -13.59 -33.57
CA VAL A 46 -1.84 -14.85 -32.88
C VAL A 46 -0.54 -15.42 -33.44
N GLU A 47 -0.39 -15.41 -34.77
CA GLU A 47 0.84 -15.86 -35.42
C GLU A 47 2.05 -15.02 -34.98
N ARG A 48 1.91 -13.69 -34.95
CA ARG A 48 2.97 -12.78 -34.52
C ARG A 48 3.34 -12.97 -33.05
N LEU A 49 2.36 -13.05 -32.15
CA LEU A 49 2.63 -13.25 -30.73
C LEU A 49 3.28 -14.62 -30.45
N ALA A 50 2.87 -15.66 -31.17
CA ALA A 50 3.48 -16.98 -31.06
C ALA A 50 4.92 -16.99 -31.61
N ALA A 51 5.16 -16.35 -32.76
CA ALA A 51 6.49 -16.20 -33.33
C ALA A 51 7.44 -15.39 -32.43
N ALA A 52 6.90 -14.43 -31.67
CA ALA A 52 7.64 -13.67 -30.66
C ALA A 52 7.88 -14.44 -29.34
N GLY A 53 7.36 -15.67 -29.22
CA GLY A 53 7.48 -16.48 -28.00
C GLY A 53 6.73 -15.87 -26.81
N LEU A 54 5.64 -15.15 -27.06
CA LEU A 54 4.81 -14.52 -26.03
C LEU A 54 3.59 -15.37 -25.67
N ILE A 55 3.11 -16.16 -26.62
CA ILE A 55 1.98 -17.08 -26.42
C ILE A 55 2.30 -18.45 -27.00
N GLU A 56 1.65 -19.47 -26.45
CA GLU A 56 1.72 -20.85 -26.95
C GLU A 56 0.34 -21.50 -26.94
N VAL A 57 0.24 -22.68 -27.57
CA VAL A 57 -0.97 -23.49 -27.51
C VAL A 57 -0.93 -24.33 -26.23
N VAL A 58 -1.73 -23.96 -25.25
CA VAL A 58 -1.80 -24.62 -23.93
C VAL A 58 -2.89 -25.70 -23.86
N GLY A 59 -3.64 -25.90 -24.95
CA GLY A 59 -4.64 -26.95 -25.03
C GLY A 59 -5.64 -26.77 -26.17
N GLU A 60 -6.75 -27.49 -26.06
CA GLU A 60 -7.83 -27.49 -27.05
C GLU A 60 -9.20 -27.40 -26.34
N SER A 61 -10.08 -26.54 -26.86
CA SER A 61 -11.47 -26.40 -26.41
C SER A 61 -12.42 -27.18 -27.33
N GLY A 62 -13.38 -27.88 -26.73
CA GLY A 62 -14.47 -28.54 -27.47
C GLY A 62 -14.50 -30.07 -27.47
N LYS A 63 -14.01 -30.76 -26.43
CA LYS A 63 -14.04 -32.25 -26.30
C LYS A 63 -15.40 -32.93 -26.59
N GLN A 64 -16.51 -32.20 -26.64
CA GLN A 64 -17.86 -32.71 -26.95
C GLN A 64 -18.53 -32.10 -28.21
N ARG A 65 -17.84 -31.26 -29.00
CA ARG A 65 -18.45 -30.59 -30.16
C ARG A 65 -18.02 -31.26 -31.47
N ARG A 66 -18.97 -31.45 -32.40
CA ARG A 66 -18.70 -32.01 -33.73
C ARG A 66 -17.95 -30.97 -34.59
N GLY A 67 -16.65 -31.15 -34.77
CA GLY A 67 -15.75 -30.28 -35.55
C GLY A 67 -14.30 -30.35 -35.04
N PRO A 68 -13.30 -29.75 -35.72
CA PRO A 68 -11.93 -29.67 -35.19
C PRO A 68 -11.93 -28.87 -33.89
N ASN A 69 -11.27 -29.38 -32.85
CA ASN A 69 -11.16 -28.65 -31.58
C ASN A 69 -10.45 -27.31 -31.80
N ALA A 70 -10.90 -26.27 -31.11
CA ALA A 70 -10.27 -24.96 -31.21
C ALA A 70 -9.05 -24.90 -30.30
N ARG A 71 -7.89 -24.50 -30.83
CA ARG A 71 -6.67 -24.27 -30.03
C ARG A 71 -6.92 -23.18 -28.99
N LEU A 72 -6.48 -23.44 -27.76
CA LEU A 72 -6.42 -22.48 -26.67
C LEU A 72 -5.01 -21.90 -26.62
N TYR A 73 -4.91 -20.58 -26.71
CA TYR A 73 -3.66 -19.84 -26.63
C TYR A 73 -3.51 -19.28 -25.23
N GLY A 74 -2.35 -19.43 -24.62
CA GLY A 74 -1.99 -18.87 -23.31
C GLY A 74 -0.68 -18.11 -23.38
N ILE A 75 -0.43 -17.23 -22.41
CA ILE A 75 0.86 -16.54 -22.26
C ILE A 75 1.91 -17.57 -21.83
N ILE A 76 3.11 -17.50 -22.41
CA ILE A 76 4.26 -18.29 -21.92
C ILE A 76 4.72 -17.65 -20.61
N ALA A 77 4.32 -18.26 -19.48
CA ALA A 77 4.47 -17.70 -18.14
C ALA A 77 5.94 -17.43 -17.76
N ASP A 78 6.83 -18.37 -18.07
CA ASP A 78 8.26 -18.32 -17.74
C ASP A 78 9.06 -17.32 -18.59
N ARG A 79 8.38 -16.57 -19.47
CA ARG A 79 9.03 -15.57 -20.33
C ARG A 79 9.66 -14.43 -19.52
N ALA A 80 9.15 -14.17 -18.33
CA ALA A 80 9.72 -13.24 -17.36
C ALA A 80 9.31 -13.63 -15.93
N HIS A 81 10.28 -13.55 -15.02
CA HIS A 81 10.05 -13.66 -13.58
C HIS A 81 10.04 -12.27 -12.96
N LEU A 82 9.04 -11.98 -12.13
CA LEU A 82 8.83 -10.69 -11.50
C LEU A 82 9.06 -10.83 -10.00
N ALA A 83 9.58 -9.79 -9.35
CA ALA A 83 9.67 -9.75 -7.89
C ALA A 83 9.02 -8.49 -7.34
N ALA A 84 8.30 -8.66 -6.23
CA ALA A 84 7.75 -7.58 -5.43
C ALA A 84 8.35 -7.63 -4.03
N LEU A 85 8.83 -6.50 -3.54
CA LEU A 85 9.32 -6.34 -2.18
C LEU A 85 8.41 -5.39 -1.42
N ASP A 86 8.06 -5.76 -0.19
CA ASP A 86 7.48 -4.87 0.82
C ASP A 86 8.57 -4.62 1.87
N VAL A 87 9.12 -3.40 1.88
CA VAL A 87 10.22 -2.96 2.74
C VAL A 87 9.64 -2.11 3.86
N ARG A 88 9.59 -2.70 5.05
CA ARG A 88 9.14 -2.05 6.29
C ARG A 88 10.34 -1.66 7.15
N THR A 89 10.10 -0.96 8.25
CA THR A 89 11.15 -0.62 9.23
C THR A 89 11.75 -1.87 9.88
N GLU A 90 10.91 -2.85 10.23
CA GLU A 90 11.25 -4.05 10.98
C GLU A 90 11.45 -5.31 10.11
N GLY A 91 11.40 -5.20 8.79
CA GLY A 91 11.53 -6.38 7.93
C GLY A 91 11.35 -6.14 6.45
N VAL A 92 11.69 -7.17 5.67
CA VAL A 92 11.47 -7.23 4.23
C VAL A 92 10.72 -8.50 3.89
N THR A 93 9.67 -8.38 3.08
CA THR A 93 8.99 -9.52 2.45
C THR A 93 9.18 -9.46 0.94
N VAL A 94 9.48 -10.59 0.31
CA VAL A 94 9.60 -10.73 -1.14
C VAL A 94 8.64 -11.79 -1.66
N VAL A 95 8.05 -11.51 -2.82
CA VAL A 95 7.24 -12.46 -3.60
C VAL A 95 7.80 -12.49 -5.01
N VAL A 96 8.04 -13.69 -5.53
CA VAL A 96 8.45 -13.91 -6.92
C VAL A 96 7.32 -14.59 -7.68
N THR A 97 6.98 -14.06 -8.86
CA THR A 97 5.94 -14.60 -9.73
C THR A 97 6.45 -14.85 -11.14
N ASP A 98 5.72 -15.67 -11.90
CA ASP A 98 5.81 -15.69 -13.35
C ASP A 98 5.13 -14.45 -13.98
N LEU A 99 5.13 -14.36 -15.32
CA LEU A 99 4.52 -13.24 -16.04
C LEU A 99 2.99 -13.21 -15.94
N VAL A 100 2.34 -14.36 -15.70
CA VAL A 100 0.89 -14.44 -15.52
C VAL A 100 0.45 -14.14 -14.08
N GLY A 101 1.39 -14.00 -13.15
CA GLY A 101 1.15 -13.64 -11.75
C GLY A 101 0.98 -14.82 -10.80
N THR A 102 1.37 -16.04 -11.21
CA THR A 102 1.44 -17.20 -10.30
C THR A 102 2.56 -16.99 -9.31
N GLU A 103 2.28 -17.07 -8.01
CA GLU A 103 3.31 -17.03 -6.97
C GLU A 103 4.17 -18.30 -7.01
N LEU A 104 5.47 -18.13 -7.28
CA LEU A 104 6.45 -19.21 -7.38
C LEU A 104 7.25 -19.36 -6.08
N ALA A 105 7.56 -18.25 -5.42
CA ALA A 105 8.24 -18.25 -4.13
C ALA A 105 7.84 -17.02 -3.30
N ARG A 106 7.87 -17.19 -1.98
CA ARG A 106 7.68 -16.12 -1.01
C ARG A 106 8.63 -16.32 0.14
N ALA A 107 9.24 -15.23 0.58
CA ALA A 107 10.12 -15.26 1.72
C ALA A 107 10.07 -13.93 2.48
N SER A 108 10.37 -13.98 3.78
CA SER A 108 10.53 -12.77 4.60
C SER A 108 11.74 -12.88 5.52
N VAL A 109 12.25 -11.73 5.95
CA VAL A 109 13.30 -11.61 6.96
C VAL A 109 12.96 -10.44 7.89
N PRO A 110 12.97 -10.63 9.23
CA PRO A 110 12.92 -9.53 10.16
C PRO A 110 14.27 -8.79 10.17
N ILE A 111 14.22 -7.47 10.29
CA ILE A 111 15.38 -6.60 10.49
C ILE A 111 15.21 -5.95 11.86
N ALA A 112 16.05 -6.32 12.82
CA ALA A 112 15.98 -5.77 14.17
C ALA A 112 16.48 -4.31 14.19
N ASP A 113 15.97 -3.49 15.10
CA ASP A 113 16.30 -2.06 15.21
C ASP A 113 17.81 -1.79 15.42
N ASP A 114 18.52 -2.73 16.05
CA ASP A 114 19.97 -2.65 16.29
C ASP A 114 20.81 -3.20 15.12
N THR A 115 20.16 -3.67 14.04
CA THR A 115 20.83 -4.15 12.83
C THR A 115 21.45 -2.97 12.10
N GLY A 116 22.78 -2.94 12.01
CA GLY A 116 23.49 -1.92 11.24
C GLY A 116 23.11 -1.95 9.75
N THR A 117 23.26 -0.81 9.08
CA THR A 117 22.86 -0.62 7.67
C THR A 117 23.42 -1.67 6.71
N GLY A 118 24.71 -1.97 6.79
CA GLY A 118 25.35 -2.98 5.92
C GLY A 118 24.73 -4.38 6.07
N PRO A 119 24.69 -4.95 7.29
CA PRO A 119 24.03 -6.21 7.56
C PRO A 119 22.56 -6.27 7.10
N ALA A 120 21.77 -5.21 7.34
CA ALA A 120 20.37 -5.16 6.92
C ALA A 120 20.22 -5.26 5.39
N VAL A 121 21.06 -4.52 4.64
CA VAL A 121 21.09 -4.59 3.16
C VAL A 121 21.48 -5.99 2.70
N GLU A 122 22.54 -6.58 3.26
CA GLU A 122 22.99 -7.92 2.84
C GLU A 122 21.95 -9.01 3.14
N GLN A 123 21.26 -8.93 4.29
CA GLN A 123 20.16 -9.83 4.63
C GLN A 123 19.02 -9.73 3.61
N ALA A 124 18.60 -8.50 3.26
CA ALA A 124 17.53 -8.29 2.30
C ALA A 124 17.92 -8.69 0.86
N VAL A 125 19.14 -8.43 0.41
CA VAL A 125 19.59 -8.89 -0.91
C VAL A 125 19.68 -10.42 -0.95
N THR A 126 20.22 -11.05 0.10
CA THR A 126 20.28 -12.52 0.22
C THR A 126 18.87 -13.12 0.19
N LEU A 127 17.89 -12.46 0.81
CA LEU A 127 16.49 -12.87 0.77
C LEU A 127 15.93 -12.91 -0.66
N VAL A 128 16.20 -11.87 -1.46
CA VAL A 128 15.74 -11.77 -2.85
C VAL A 128 16.42 -12.82 -3.72
N GLU A 129 17.74 -12.99 -3.60
CA GLU A 129 18.50 -14.00 -4.34
C GLU A 129 18.01 -15.42 -4.01
N ARG A 130 17.71 -15.70 -2.73
CA ARG A 130 17.13 -16.98 -2.30
C ARG A 130 15.75 -17.19 -2.90
N ALA A 131 14.85 -16.21 -2.81
CA ALA A 131 13.49 -16.34 -3.34
C ALA A 131 13.48 -16.53 -4.86
N ALA A 132 14.35 -15.82 -5.59
CA ALA A 132 14.51 -16.01 -7.04
C ALA A 132 14.97 -17.43 -7.37
N LYS A 133 15.94 -17.96 -6.62
CA LYS A 133 16.43 -19.33 -6.80
C LYS A 133 15.36 -20.38 -6.48
N GLU A 134 14.60 -20.20 -5.40
CA GLU A 134 13.49 -21.09 -5.02
C GLU A 134 12.37 -21.09 -6.07
N ALA A 135 12.12 -19.94 -6.70
CA ALA A 135 11.18 -19.81 -7.81
C ALA A 135 11.66 -20.47 -9.12
N GLY A 136 12.90 -20.96 -9.19
CA GLY A 136 13.50 -21.46 -10.44
C GLY A 136 13.80 -20.36 -11.46
N ALA A 137 13.86 -19.10 -11.02
CA ALA A 137 14.14 -17.98 -11.88
C ALA A 137 15.65 -17.85 -12.12
N ASP A 138 16.12 -18.20 -13.31
CA ASP A 138 17.52 -17.95 -13.73
C ASP A 138 17.89 -16.46 -13.61
N ARG A 139 16.91 -15.59 -13.89
CA ARG A 139 17.02 -14.14 -13.77
C ARG A 139 15.66 -13.49 -13.55
N LEU A 140 15.60 -12.53 -12.63
CA LEU A 140 14.45 -11.63 -12.48
C LEU A 140 14.43 -10.60 -13.62
N HIS A 141 13.27 -10.39 -14.23
CA HIS A 141 13.08 -9.38 -15.26
C HIS A 141 12.86 -8.00 -14.65
N THR A 142 11.92 -7.91 -13.70
CA THR A 142 11.56 -6.64 -13.04
C THR A 142 11.36 -6.87 -11.56
N VAL A 143 11.94 -5.98 -10.76
CA VAL A 143 11.83 -5.95 -9.30
C VAL A 143 11.19 -4.63 -8.92
N VAL A 144 10.06 -4.67 -8.23
CA VAL A 144 9.42 -3.46 -7.67
C VAL A 144 9.53 -3.49 -6.16
N ILE A 145 10.04 -2.39 -5.61
CA ILE A 145 10.24 -2.20 -4.18
C ILE A 145 9.17 -1.21 -3.68
N GLY A 146 8.26 -1.69 -2.85
CA GLY A 146 7.41 -0.85 -2.02
C GLY A 146 8.16 -0.45 -0.78
N ALA A 147 8.34 0.85 -0.58
CA ALA A 147 9.02 1.39 0.60
C ALA A 147 8.32 2.66 1.11
N PRO A 148 8.42 2.96 2.41
CA PRO A 148 8.00 4.26 2.92
C PRO A 148 8.92 5.37 2.39
N GLY A 149 8.38 6.59 2.32
CA GLY A 149 9.12 7.79 1.95
C GLY A 149 8.77 8.36 0.58
N LEU A 150 9.54 9.39 0.18
CA LEU A 150 9.31 10.18 -1.02
C LEU A 150 10.14 9.62 -2.19
N ILE A 151 9.47 9.19 -3.25
CA ILE A 151 10.10 8.74 -4.48
C ILE A 151 10.07 9.89 -5.49
N ASP A 152 11.23 10.31 -5.98
CA ASP A 152 11.31 11.35 -7.01
C ASP A 152 10.69 10.83 -8.33
N PRO A 153 9.61 11.44 -8.85
CA PRO A 153 8.94 10.93 -10.04
C PRO A 153 9.76 11.05 -11.32
N ALA A 154 10.79 11.92 -11.34
CA ALA A 154 11.64 12.12 -12.50
C ALA A 154 12.82 11.13 -12.53
N THR A 155 13.42 10.83 -11.38
CA THR A 155 14.58 9.93 -11.30
C THR A 155 14.24 8.51 -10.86
N GLY A 156 13.09 8.30 -10.21
CA GLY A 156 12.73 7.03 -9.58
C GLY A 156 13.52 6.73 -8.29
N GLU A 157 14.27 7.71 -7.77
CA GLU A 157 15.10 7.53 -6.58
C GLU A 157 14.30 7.77 -5.29
N LEU A 158 14.56 6.93 -4.28
CA LEU A 158 14.10 7.15 -2.92
C LEU A 158 14.90 8.28 -2.27
N ARG A 159 14.20 9.38 -1.91
CA ARG A 159 14.81 10.55 -1.30
C ARG A 159 15.19 10.30 0.15
N ASN A 160 16.22 11.00 0.61
CA ASN A 160 16.56 11.03 2.03
C ASN A 160 15.40 11.61 2.81
N SER A 161 14.90 10.83 3.77
CA SER A 161 13.79 11.22 4.64
C SER A 161 14.25 11.05 6.09
N THR A 162 14.03 12.06 6.90
CA THR A 162 14.23 12.01 8.35
C THR A 162 13.23 11.00 8.94
N GLY A 163 13.71 10.11 9.83
CA GLY A 163 12.87 9.10 10.47
C GLY A 163 12.83 7.73 9.80
N LEU A 164 13.40 7.57 8.59
CA LEU A 164 13.54 6.26 7.95
C LEU A 164 14.97 5.71 8.09
N PRO A 165 15.15 4.39 8.25
CA PRO A 165 16.48 3.78 8.29
C PRO A 165 17.25 3.97 6.98
N GLU A 166 18.53 4.36 7.06
CA GLU A 166 19.40 4.53 5.87
C GLU A 166 19.50 3.26 5.02
N TRP A 167 19.29 2.08 5.60
CA TRP A 167 19.34 0.82 4.88
C TRP A 167 18.27 0.69 3.80
N HIS A 168 17.13 1.38 3.90
CA HIS A 168 16.09 1.38 2.85
C HIS A 168 16.67 1.91 1.52
N ARG A 169 17.29 3.10 1.56
CA ARG A 169 17.92 3.69 0.38
C ARG A 169 19.10 2.85 -0.12
N ARG A 170 19.93 2.35 0.79
CA ARG A 170 21.09 1.52 0.44
C ARG A 170 20.66 0.20 -0.21
N LEU A 171 19.55 -0.39 0.21
CA LEU A 171 18.98 -1.60 -0.38
C LEU A 171 18.55 -1.37 -1.83
N VAL A 172 17.83 -0.27 -2.11
CA VAL A 172 17.44 0.09 -3.49
C VAL A 172 18.67 0.17 -4.40
N ALA A 173 19.71 0.89 -3.95
CA ALA A 173 20.95 1.02 -4.71
C ALA A 173 21.64 -0.34 -4.90
N ALA A 174 21.77 -1.13 -3.84
CA ALA A 174 22.40 -2.44 -3.89
C ALA A 174 21.67 -3.41 -4.83
N LEU A 175 20.34 -3.43 -4.83
CA LEU A 175 19.55 -4.25 -5.76
C LEU A 175 19.72 -3.79 -7.20
N GLY A 176 19.74 -2.47 -7.45
CA GLY A 176 19.98 -1.90 -8.78
C GLY A 176 21.38 -2.21 -9.34
N GLU A 177 22.39 -2.30 -8.47
CA GLU A 177 23.76 -2.63 -8.86
C GLU A 177 24.01 -4.15 -9.02
N ARG A 178 23.42 -4.97 -8.14
CA ARG A 178 23.71 -6.41 -8.05
C ARG A 178 22.80 -7.27 -8.93
N LEU A 179 21.55 -6.86 -9.16
CA LEU A 179 20.61 -7.65 -9.93
C LEU A 179 20.62 -7.20 -11.40
N PRO A 180 20.77 -8.13 -12.36
CA PRO A 180 20.61 -7.84 -13.78
C PRO A 180 19.11 -7.75 -14.15
N ALA A 181 18.36 -6.94 -13.40
CA ALA A 181 16.91 -6.77 -13.48
C ALA A 181 16.58 -5.28 -13.49
N ARG A 182 15.42 -4.93 -14.05
CA ARG A 182 14.89 -3.57 -13.92
C ARG A 182 14.36 -3.37 -12.50
N VAL A 183 15.04 -2.54 -11.70
CA VAL A 183 14.61 -2.21 -10.34
C VAL A 183 13.82 -0.90 -10.35
N LEU A 184 12.62 -0.95 -9.80
CA LEU A 184 11.72 0.19 -9.63
C LEU A 184 11.39 0.34 -8.15
N VAL A 185 11.15 1.58 -7.72
CA VAL A 185 10.72 1.89 -6.36
C VAL A 185 9.43 2.70 -6.42
N GLU A 186 8.52 2.42 -5.51
CA GLU A 186 7.28 3.17 -5.34
C GLU A 186 6.93 3.28 -3.86
N ASN A 187 6.19 4.32 -3.50
CA ASN A 187 5.63 4.47 -2.17
C ASN A 187 4.64 3.34 -1.87
N GLU A 188 4.73 2.76 -0.67
CA GLU A 188 3.85 1.65 -0.26
C GLU A 188 2.35 1.98 -0.35
N THR A 189 1.97 3.22 -0.01
CA THR A 189 0.57 3.69 -0.05
C THR A 189 0.08 3.78 -1.49
N ASN A 190 0.94 4.21 -2.41
CA ASN A 190 0.65 4.23 -3.84
C ASN A 190 0.45 2.82 -4.40
N LEU A 191 1.30 1.87 -4.03
CA LEU A 191 1.15 0.47 -4.44
C LEU A 191 -0.14 -0.15 -3.90
N ALA A 192 -0.47 0.12 -2.63
CA ALA A 192 -1.73 -0.32 -2.05
C ALA A 192 -2.95 0.22 -2.83
N ALA A 193 -2.92 1.49 -3.25
CA ALA A 193 -3.98 2.06 -4.07
C ALA A 193 -4.07 1.40 -5.45
N LEU A 194 -2.94 1.10 -6.11
CA LEU A 194 -2.94 0.36 -7.37
C LEU A 194 -3.56 -1.05 -7.20
N ALA A 195 -3.27 -1.71 -6.07
CA ALA A 195 -3.87 -3.00 -5.75
C ALA A 195 -5.38 -2.89 -5.53
N GLU A 196 -5.84 -1.91 -4.75
CA GLU A 196 -7.27 -1.70 -4.47
C GLU A 196 -8.06 -1.30 -5.72
N GLN A 197 -7.47 -0.50 -6.61
CA GLN A 197 -8.06 -0.13 -7.89
C GLN A 197 -8.20 -1.35 -8.82
N ARG A 198 -7.28 -2.30 -8.77
CA ARG A 198 -7.23 -3.41 -9.72
C ARG A 198 -8.02 -4.63 -9.25
N ASP A 199 -7.79 -5.03 -8.01
CA ASP A 199 -8.24 -6.31 -7.46
C ASP A 199 -9.12 -6.14 -6.21
N GLY A 200 -9.19 -4.93 -5.64
CA GLY A 200 -9.82 -4.69 -4.35
C GLY A 200 -11.12 -3.91 -4.40
N VAL A 201 -11.36 -3.13 -3.33
CA VAL A 201 -12.64 -2.46 -3.08
C VAL A 201 -12.84 -1.20 -3.93
N ALA A 202 -11.85 -0.78 -4.71
CA ALA A 202 -11.94 0.39 -5.59
C ALA A 202 -12.00 0.03 -7.09
N ARG A 203 -12.23 -1.23 -7.43
CA ARG A 203 -12.30 -1.72 -8.83
C ARG A 203 -13.41 -1.09 -9.69
N ASP A 204 -14.42 -0.52 -9.06
CA ASP A 204 -15.55 0.20 -9.66
C ASP A 204 -15.32 1.73 -9.67
N ARG A 205 -14.14 2.21 -9.28
CA ARG A 205 -13.82 3.63 -9.12
C ARG A 205 -12.56 4.02 -9.90
N ASP A 206 -12.72 4.95 -10.83
CA ASP A 206 -11.58 5.57 -11.53
C ASP A 206 -10.96 6.73 -10.72
N THR A 207 -11.74 7.35 -9.84
CA THR A 207 -11.29 8.42 -8.95
C THR A 207 -11.61 8.02 -7.52
N PHE A 208 -10.58 7.98 -6.66
CA PHE A 208 -10.69 7.70 -5.23
C PHE A 208 -9.40 8.11 -4.50
N VAL A 209 -9.47 8.19 -3.18
CA VAL A 209 -8.31 8.37 -2.31
C VAL A 209 -8.18 7.15 -1.40
N LEU A 210 -6.98 6.58 -1.30
CA LEU A 210 -6.66 5.62 -0.24
C LEU A 210 -6.00 6.39 0.90
N LEU A 211 -6.60 6.35 2.09
CA LEU A 211 -6.07 6.90 3.32
C LEU A 211 -5.32 5.79 4.08
N TRP A 212 -4.00 5.88 4.17
CA TRP A 212 -3.16 4.88 4.84
C TRP A 212 -3.03 5.17 6.33
N LEU A 213 -3.41 4.20 7.15
CA LEU A 213 -3.40 4.28 8.61
C LEU A 213 -2.55 3.13 9.19
N GLY A 214 -1.26 3.42 9.43
CA GLY A 214 -0.30 2.45 9.97
C GLY A 214 0.64 3.12 10.97
N LEU A 215 1.93 2.76 10.94
CA LEU A 215 2.97 3.48 11.69
C LEU A 215 2.92 4.98 11.36
N GLY A 216 2.93 5.29 10.06
CA GLY A 216 2.69 6.62 9.49
C GLY A 216 1.24 6.85 9.07
N THR A 217 0.95 8.09 8.69
CA THR A 217 -0.29 8.46 7.98
C THR A 217 0.06 9.04 6.63
N GLY A 218 -0.58 8.53 5.58
CA GLY A 218 -0.38 9.01 4.21
C GLY A 218 -1.65 8.83 3.40
N ALA A 219 -1.61 9.25 2.15
CA ALA A 219 -2.68 9.02 1.21
C ALA A 219 -2.12 8.73 -0.18
N ALA A 220 -2.84 7.93 -0.95
CA ALA A 220 -2.61 7.80 -2.38
C ALA A 220 -3.83 8.38 -3.11
N VAL A 221 -3.55 9.13 -4.17
CA VAL A 221 -4.55 9.84 -4.93
C VAL A 221 -4.63 9.24 -6.33
N VAL A 222 -5.79 8.68 -6.67
CA VAL A 222 -6.08 8.15 -8.00
C VAL A 222 -7.15 9.05 -8.63
N LEU A 223 -6.85 9.65 -9.78
CA LEU A 223 -7.78 10.49 -10.53
C LEU A 223 -7.83 10.03 -11.99
N ASP A 224 -9.03 9.83 -12.53
CA ASP A 224 -9.27 9.40 -13.91
C ASP A 224 -8.54 8.07 -14.26
N GLY A 225 -8.51 7.15 -13.31
CA GLY A 225 -7.84 5.86 -13.45
C GLY A 225 -6.33 5.92 -13.22
N HIS A 226 -5.77 7.10 -12.93
CA HIS A 226 -4.32 7.31 -12.85
C HIS A 226 -3.86 7.73 -11.46
N LEU A 227 -2.90 6.97 -10.93
CA LEU A 227 -2.17 7.32 -9.72
C LEU A 227 -1.41 8.65 -9.91
N ARG A 228 -1.57 9.57 -8.95
CA ARG A 228 -0.94 10.89 -8.94
C ARG A 228 0.22 10.91 -7.96
N ARG A 229 1.43 11.13 -8.48
CA ARG A 229 2.68 11.23 -7.68
C ARG A 229 3.06 12.66 -7.32
N GLY A 230 2.50 13.65 -8.02
CA GLY A 230 2.85 15.05 -7.86
C GLY A 230 4.20 15.41 -8.48
N ALA A 231 4.63 16.65 -8.33
CA ALA A 231 5.89 17.14 -8.92
C ALA A 231 7.14 16.66 -8.16
N SER A 232 7.01 16.46 -6.84
CA SER A 232 8.10 16.07 -5.94
C SER A 232 8.04 14.62 -5.46
N GLY A 233 6.97 13.88 -5.80
CA GLY A 233 6.68 12.57 -5.22
C GLY A 233 5.84 12.62 -3.94
N GLY A 234 5.54 13.81 -3.42
CA GLY A 234 4.85 13.99 -2.13
C GLY A 234 3.32 14.15 -2.21
N THR A 235 2.68 13.68 -3.28
CA THR A 235 1.21 13.67 -3.29
C THR A 235 0.69 12.77 -2.17
N GLY A 236 -0.21 13.30 -1.35
CA GLY A 236 -0.83 12.53 -0.27
C GLY A 236 -0.01 12.46 1.02
N GLU A 237 0.99 13.33 1.19
CA GLU A 237 1.67 13.59 2.46
C GLU A 237 0.76 14.35 3.46
N ILE A 238 -0.43 13.81 3.69
CA ILE A 238 -1.46 14.42 4.51
C ILE A 238 -1.07 14.46 6.00
N GLY A 239 -0.07 13.66 6.41
CA GLY A 239 0.48 13.67 7.76
C GLY A 239 0.99 15.06 8.16
N PHE A 240 1.41 15.88 7.20
CA PHE A 240 1.86 17.27 7.39
C PHE A 240 0.72 18.29 7.41
N LEU A 241 -0.55 17.91 7.29
CA LEU A 241 -1.65 18.87 7.33
C LEU A 241 -1.82 19.44 8.75
N PRO A 242 -1.70 20.77 8.95
CA PRO A 242 -2.06 21.39 10.22
C PRO A 242 -3.58 21.42 10.32
N VAL A 243 -4.15 20.63 11.21
CA VAL A 243 -5.60 20.46 11.34
C VAL A 243 -6.06 20.71 12.78
N PRO A 244 -7.35 21.03 13.02
CA PRO A 244 -7.88 21.13 14.37
C PRO A 244 -7.55 19.88 15.22
N GLY A 245 -7.02 20.11 16.42
CA GLY A 245 -6.58 19.03 17.32
C GLY A 245 -5.06 18.86 17.39
N THR A 246 -4.30 19.41 16.44
CA THR A 246 -2.84 19.46 16.57
C THR A 246 -2.41 20.64 17.47
N THR A 247 -1.33 20.46 18.22
CA THR A 247 -0.86 21.43 19.23
C THR A 247 0.29 22.30 18.72
N THR A 248 0.98 21.87 17.66
CA THR A 248 2.11 22.56 17.01
C THR A 248 1.90 22.56 15.50
N ILE A 249 2.84 23.15 14.74
CA ILE A 249 2.85 23.15 13.28
C ILE A 249 4.00 22.24 12.82
N PRO A 250 3.82 21.43 11.76
CA PRO A 250 4.88 20.59 11.26
C PRO A 250 6.01 21.38 10.61
N SER A 251 7.16 20.72 10.46
CA SER A 251 8.36 21.28 9.85
C SER A 251 8.63 20.67 8.47
N ALA A 252 9.67 21.14 7.77
CA ALA A 252 10.07 20.57 6.49
C ALA A 252 10.62 19.13 6.60
N THR A 253 10.94 18.68 7.81
CA THR A 253 11.58 17.39 8.08
C THR A 253 10.79 16.53 9.07
N ASP A 254 9.66 17.01 9.57
CA ASP A 254 8.89 16.31 10.59
C ASP A 254 7.42 16.68 10.49
N CYS A 255 6.58 15.64 10.54
CA CYS A 255 5.13 15.76 10.54
C CYS A 255 4.54 15.86 11.96
N GLU A 256 5.36 15.89 13.02
CA GLU A 256 4.92 16.28 14.35
C GLU A 256 4.18 17.63 14.32
N GLY A 257 2.99 17.69 14.91
CA GLY A 257 2.12 18.87 14.82
C GLY A 257 1.22 18.90 13.58
N GLY A 258 1.37 17.95 12.66
CA GLY A 258 0.42 17.69 11.59
C GLY A 258 -0.60 16.60 11.95
N PHE A 259 -1.45 16.26 10.98
CA PHE A 259 -2.47 15.21 11.09
C PHE A 259 -1.91 13.86 11.54
N HIS A 260 -0.62 13.58 11.28
CA HIS A 260 0.05 12.39 11.79
C HIS A 260 -0.07 12.24 13.31
N SER A 261 0.01 13.34 14.06
CA SER A 261 -0.17 13.36 15.52
C SER A 261 -1.59 13.02 16.00
N LEU A 262 -2.55 12.88 15.09
CA LEU A 262 -3.92 12.46 15.38
C LEU A 262 -4.24 11.06 14.86
N GLY A 263 -3.76 10.71 13.67
CA GLY A 263 -4.09 9.46 12.96
C GLY A 263 -3.01 8.38 12.98
N GLY A 264 -1.78 8.69 13.36
CA GLY A 264 -0.67 7.73 13.39
C GLY A 264 -0.79 6.72 14.53
N ALA A 265 -0.14 5.57 14.40
CA ALA A 265 -0.26 4.46 15.37
C ALA A 265 -0.05 4.89 16.83
N ALA A 266 0.93 5.74 17.13
CA ALA A 266 1.18 6.23 18.48
C ALA A 266 0.00 7.06 19.04
N ALA A 267 -0.59 7.93 18.21
CA ALA A 267 -1.74 8.75 18.59
C ALA A 267 -3.01 7.91 18.81
N VAL A 268 -3.20 6.86 18.00
CA VAL A 268 -4.29 5.89 18.15
C VAL A 268 -4.12 5.10 19.44
N ALA A 269 -2.91 4.64 19.75
CA ALA A 269 -2.63 3.91 20.98
C ALA A 269 -2.84 4.77 22.24
N ALA A 270 -2.41 6.04 22.22
CA ALA A 270 -2.68 6.98 23.30
C ALA A 270 -4.18 7.22 23.50
N LEU A 271 -4.94 7.41 22.42
CA LEU A 271 -6.39 7.57 22.48
C LEU A 271 -7.08 6.32 23.05
N ALA A 272 -6.65 5.12 22.65
CA ALA A 272 -7.18 3.88 23.19
C ALA A 272 -6.98 3.79 24.71
N ALA A 273 -5.79 4.17 25.19
CA ALA A 273 -5.48 4.21 26.62
C ALA A 273 -6.34 5.22 27.39
N GLU A 274 -6.59 6.41 26.84
CA GLU A 274 -7.50 7.41 27.42
C GLU A 274 -8.93 6.87 27.61
N HIS A 275 -9.36 5.98 26.72
CA HIS A 275 -10.68 5.33 26.79
C HIS A 275 -10.68 3.99 27.54
N GLY A 276 -9.53 3.52 28.01
CA GLY A 276 -9.40 2.24 28.74
C GLY A 276 -9.50 1.00 27.85
N VAL A 277 -9.25 1.13 26.54
CA VAL A 277 -9.20 0.01 25.60
C VAL A 277 -7.82 -0.65 25.70
N VAL A 278 -7.81 -1.98 25.85
CA VAL A 278 -6.59 -2.78 25.96
C VAL A 278 -6.64 -3.94 24.96
N ALA A 279 -5.48 -4.31 24.45
CA ALA A 279 -5.32 -5.47 23.57
C ALA A 279 -4.07 -6.24 23.96
N ALA A 280 -4.03 -7.53 23.62
CA ALA A 280 -2.76 -8.25 23.56
C ALA A 280 -2.01 -7.79 22.30
N GLY A 281 -0.73 -7.48 22.44
CA GLY A 281 0.13 -7.29 21.27
C GLY A 281 0.38 -8.64 20.61
N GLU A 282 0.12 -8.75 19.31
CA GLU A 282 0.39 -9.96 18.53
C GLU A 282 1.24 -9.62 17.30
N GLY A 283 2.37 -10.31 17.13
CA GLY A 283 3.15 -10.31 15.89
C GLY A 283 3.87 -9.00 15.55
N HIS A 284 4.02 -8.75 14.24
CA HIS A 284 4.73 -7.59 13.66
C HIS A 284 3.76 -6.47 13.23
N GLU A 285 2.49 -6.55 13.61
CA GLU A 285 1.49 -5.51 13.31
C GLU A 285 1.61 -4.35 14.32
N PRO A 286 1.40 -3.08 13.94
CA PRO A 286 1.36 -1.98 14.90
C PRO A 286 0.31 -2.22 16.01
N TYR A 287 0.69 -2.03 17.27
CA TYR A 287 -0.19 -2.24 18.43
C TYR A 287 -1.53 -1.47 18.34
N ALA A 288 -1.52 -0.32 17.64
CA ALA A 288 -2.72 0.45 17.33
C ALA A 288 -3.80 -0.37 16.59
N ALA A 289 -3.42 -1.22 15.65
CA ALA A 289 -4.36 -2.07 14.92
C ALA A 289 -4.98 -3.13 15.84
N ALA A 290 -4.20 -3.74 16.74
CA ALA A 290 -4.71 -4.68 17.74
C ALA A 290 -5.74 -4.01 18.67
N LEU A 291 -5.49 -2.76 19.10
CA LEU A 291 -6.43 -1.98 19.91
C LEU A 291 -7.74 -1.67 19.18
N VAL A 292 -7.67 -1.26 17.92
CA VAL A 292 -8.86 -1.03 17.09
C VAL A 292 -9.64 -2.31 16.88
N ARG A 293 -8.95 -3.43 16.59
CA ARG A 293 -9.59 -4.75 16.42
C ARG A 293 -10.29 -5.20 17.70
N ALA A 294 -9.65 -5.02 18.85
CA ALA A 294 -10.24 -5.33 20.16
C ALA A 294 -11.49 -4.49 20.43
N ALA A 295 -11.45 -3.18 20.16
CA ALA A 295 -12.62 -2.31 20.31
C ALA A 295 -13.78 -2.72 19.38
N VAL A 296 -13.49 -3.05 18.12
CA VAL A 296 -14.50 -3.54 17.16
C VAL A 296 -15.14 -4.84 17.66
N ALA A 297 -14.34 -5.78 18.20
CA ALA A 297 -14.85 -7.01 18.78
C ALA A 297 -15.70 -6.76 20.04
N GLY A 298 -15.32 -5.79 20.87
CA GLY A 298 -16.04 -5.40 22.09
C GLY A 298 -17.46 -4.91 21.83
N LEU A 299 -17.71 -4.25 20.70
CA LEU A 299 -19.06 -3.84 20.27
C LEU A 299 -20.02 -5.03 20.05
N SER A 300 -19.49 -6.16 19.59
CA SER A 300 -20.28 -7.37 19.33
C SER A 300 -20.53 -8.18 20.61
N GLY A 301 -19.63 -8.10 21.59
CA GLY A 301 -19.74 -8.81 22.87
C GLY A 301 -20.68 -8.13 23.89
N GLY A 302 -20.90 -6.81 23.79
CA GLY A 302 -21.73 -6.05 24.73
C GLY A 302 -23.24 -6.33 24.67
N GLY A 303 -23.73 -7.03 23.63
CA GLY A 303 -25.14 -7.37 23.45
C GLY A 303 -25.63 -8.58 24.25
N ALA A 304 -24.73 -9.43 24.77
CA ALA A 304 -25.11 -10.68 25.44
C ALA A 304 -25.13 -10.61 26.98
N ALA A 305 -24.62 -9.53 27.58
CA ALA A 305 -24.46 -9.42 29.04
C ALA A 305 -25.63 -8.72 29.76
N ALA A 306 -26.70 -8.31 29.05
CA ALA A 306 -27.84 -7.59 29.64
C ALA A 306 -29.04 -8.48 30.01
N SER A 307 -28.93 -9.81 29.89
CA SER A 307 -29.96 -10.75 30.33
C SER A 307 -29.38 -11.94 31.09
N ALA A 308 -28.79 -11.67 32.26
CA ALA A 308 -28.54 -12.71 33.26
C ALA A 308 -29.31 -12.37 34.53
N ASP A 309 -30.28 -13.24 34.75
CA ASP A 309 -31.40 -13.24 35.67
C ASP A 309 -31.03 -13.09 37.16
N ARG A 310 -31.97 -12.55 37.94
CA ARG A 310 -31.88 -12.52 39.42
C ARG A 310 -32.03 -13.95 39.95
N PRO A 311 -31.26 -14.38 40.97
CA PRO A 311 -31.48 -15.70 41.56
C PRO A 311 -32.68 -15.67 42.50
N GLY A 312 -33.75 -16.39 42.12
CA GLY A 312 -34.83 -16.82 43.03
C GLY A 312 -34.45 -18.13 43.76
N PRO A 313 -35.02 -18.41 44.95
CA PRO A 313 -34.50 -19.41 45.87
C PRO A 313 -34.93 -20.85 45.57
N ALA A 314 -34.12 -21.76 46.11
CA ALA A 314 -34.04 -23.21 45.93
C ALA A 314 -35.31 -24.04 46.19
N ALA A 315 -35.38 -25.22 45.53
CA ALA A 315 -36.11 -26.40 46.01
C ALA A 315 -35.57 -27.73 45.43
N GLY A 316 -35.30 -28.69 46.32
CA GLY A 316 -35.40 -30.16 46.11
C GLY A 316 -34.27 -30.84 45.32
N ALA A 317 -33.26 -31.49 45.92
CA ALA A 317 -33.26 -32.76 46.67
C ALA A 317 -33.26 -34.05 45.82
N THR A 318 -32.44 -34.99 46.28
CA THR A 318 -32.28 -36.42 45.90
C THR A 318 -31.42 -36.66 44.64
N GLY A 319 -30.41 -37.53 44.61
CA GLY A 319 -29.92 -38.55 45.54
C GLY A 319 -29.31 -39.68 44.70
N GLY A 320 -28.12 -40.18 45.07
CA GLY A 320 -27.60 -41.45 44.56
C GLY A 320 -26.24 -41.39 43.84
N SER A 321 -25.17 -41.64 44.58
CA SER A 321 -24.05 -42.47 44.12
C SER A 321 -24.24 -43.85 44.79
N PRO A 322 -23.70 -44.98 44.28
CA PRO A 322 -22.23 -45.18 44.34
C PRO A 322 -21.60 -46.12 43.28
N SER A 323 -20.26 -46.11 43.27
CA SER A 323 -19.34 -47.26 43.07
C SER A 323 -19.34 -47.99 41.73
N ALA A 324 -18.32 -48.69 41.27
CA ALA A 324 -16.88 -48.82 41.49
C ALA A 324 -16.45 -49.99 40.56
N THR A 325 -15.14 -50.19 40.40
CA THR A 325 -14.46 -51.43 39.95
C THR A 325 -14.47 -51.78 38.46
N GLY A 326 -13.34 -52.30 37.99
CA GLY A 326 -13.29 -53.11 36.77
C GLY A 326 -12.01 -52.98 35.97
N ASP A 327 -10.94 -53.59 36.49
CA ASP A 327 -9.63 -53.72 35.87
C ASP A 327 -9.60 -54.80 34.76
N MET A 328 -8.58 -54.72 33.89
CA MET A 328 -7.98 -55.77 33.03
C MET A 328 -8.75 -56.37 31.82
N ALA A 329 -8.20 -56.19 30.60
CA ALA A 329 -7.21 -57.12 30.00
C ALA A 329 -7.18 -57.09 28.45
N ALA A 330 -5.95 -57.30 27.94
CA ALA A 330 -5.56 -57.85 26.62
C ALA A 330 -5.65 -56.91 25.39
N GLY A 331 -4.63 -56.78 24.54
CA GLY A 331 -3.33 -57.43 24.50
C GLY A 331 -2.60 -57.13 23.19
N GLY A 332 -1.30 -56.86 23.30
CA GLY A 332 -0.25 -57.36 22.39
C GLY A 332 -0.05 -56.63 21.05
N ASP A 333 1.16 -56.44 20.54
CA ASP A 333 2.50 -56.82 21.00
C ASP A 333 3.54 -56.06 20.15
N ARG A 334 4.66 -55.69 20.81
CA ARG A 334 6.05 -55.51 20.33
C ARG A 334 6.40 -54.49 19.22
N SER A 335 7.23 -53.48 19.53
CA SER A 335 8.70 -53.50 19.77
C SER A 335 9.50 -53.65 18.47
N ALA A 336 10.59 -52.92 18.21
CA ALA A 336 11.67 -52.61 19.13
C ALA A 336 12.45 -51.33 18.79
N ASP A 337 12.89 -50.72 19.88
CA ASP A 337 13.89 -49.69 20.08
C ASP A 337 15.34 -50.22 19.98
N VAL A 338 16.29 -49.30 20.26
CA VAL A 338 17.62 -49.49 20.87
C VAL A 338 18.77 -49.54 19.85
N ALA A 339 19.90 -48.82 19.96
CA ALA A 339 20.54 -47.81 20.83
C ALA A 339 21.76 -47.30 20.02
N GLY A 340 22.49 -46.23 20.29
CA GLY A 340 22.68 -45.38 21.46
C GLY A 340 24.20 -45.12 21.67
N ARG A 341 24.52 -43.90 22.15
CA ARG A 341 25.78 -43.47 22.84
C ARG A 341 27.04 -43.31 21.95
N SER A 342 28.00 -42.42 22.19
CA SER A 342 28.24 -41.32 23.15
C SER A 342 29.56 -40.61 22.77
N ALA A 343 29.64 -39.30 23.08
CA ALA A 343 30.80 -38.48 23.51
C ALA A 343 32.26 -38.78 23.06
N GLY A 344 32.99 -37.71 22.68
CA GLY A 344 34.46 -37.73 22.69
C GLY A 344 35.12 -36.51 22.03
N THR A 345 35.72 -35.67 22.86
CA THR A 345 36.60 -34.51 22.58
C THR A 345 37.90 -34.86 21.83
N GLY A 346 38.47 -33.91 21.08
CA GLY A 346 39.91 -33.85 20.83
C GLY A 346 40.35 -33.29 19.48
N SER A 347 40.91 -32.08 19.46
CA SER A 347 41.85 -31.63 18.41
C SER A 347 43.16 -32.45 18.47
N PRO A 348 43.93 -32.54 17.37
CA PRO A 348 45.06 -31.60 17.23
C PRO A 348 45.39 -31.19 15.78
N SER A 349 46.32 -30.24 15.71
CA SER A 349 46.85 -29.53 14.55
C SER A 349 47.89 -30.28 13.70
N ALA A 350 48.07 -29.76 12.48
CA ALA A 350 49.32 -29.50 11.75
C ALA A 350 50.06 -30.60 10.95
N GLU A 351 50.26 -30.32 9.65
CA GLU A 351 51.47 -30.46 8.81
C GLU A 351 51.10 -29.80 7.45
N VAL A 352 51.68 -28.69 6.95
CA VAL A 352 53.06 -28.26 6.64
C VAL A 352 53.74 -29.02 5.50
N ALA A 353 53.72 -28.41 4.31
CA ALA A 353 54.81 -28.35 3.32
C ALA A 353 54.51 -27.14 2.41
N GLY A 354 55.36 -26.16 2.14
CA GLY A 354 56.80 -26.03 2.30
C GLY A 354 57.42 -25.59 0.98
N ALA A 355 58.14 -24.46 1.00
CA ALA A 355 59.10 -23.94 0.00
C ALA A 355 58.56 -23.08 -1.17
N THR A 356 59.16 -21.95 -1.59
CA THR A 356 60.24 -21.08 -1.09
C THR A 356 60.25 -19.81 -1.96
N SER A 357 60.64 -18.69 -1.37
CA SER A 357 60.86 -17.35 -1.95
C SER A 357 62.12 -17.22 -2.85
N ARG A 358 62.11 -16.25 -3.78
CA ARG A 358 63.16 -15.23 -4.09
C ARG A 358 62.80 -14.51 -5.40
N SER A 359 62.42 -13.22 -5.38
CA SER A 359 63.25 -12.01 -5.53
C SER A 359 64.05 -11.93 -6.85
N GLY A 360 63.72 -10.95 -7.69
CA GLY A 360 64.57 -10.52 -8.81
C GLY A 360 63.80 -9.75 -9.90
N ASP A 361 63.78 -8.42 -9.79
CA ASP A 361 63.68 -7.49 -10.93
C ASP A 361 64.96 -7.62 -11.79
N PRO A 362 64.98 -7.31 -13.11
CA PRO A 362 64.90 -5.91 -13.56
C PRO A 362 64.37 -5.60 -14.98
N ALA A 363 64.11 -4.30 -15.21
CA ALA A 363 64.20 -3.52 -16.46
C ALA A 363 63.19 -3.87 -17.60
N GLY A 364 62.56 -2.94 -18.31
CA GLY A 364 62.73 -1.49 -18.51
C GLY A 364 62.18 -1.14 -19.92
N VAL A 365 61.92 0.15 -20.16
CA VAL A 365 61.46 0.83 -21.43
C VAL A 365 59.92 0.92 -21.56
N SER A 366 59.22 1.97 -21.13
CA SER A 366 59.23 3.43 -21.42
C SER A 366 58.40 3.86 -22.63
N ALA A 367 57.28 4.53 -22.36
CA ALA A 367 56.74 5.76 -23.00
C ALA A 367 55.33 5.97 -22.41
N GLY A 368 54.91 7.08 -21.82
CA GLY A 368 55.47 8.41 -21.67
C GLY A 368 54.30 9.40 -21.64
N VAL A 369 54.17 10.16 -20.53
CA VAL A 369 53.88 11.62 -20.51
C VAL A 369 52.45 12.04 -20.98
N THR A 370 51.58 12.76 -20.26
CA THR A 370 51.70 13.69 -19.11
C THR A 370 50.31 14.08 -18.59
N SER A 371 50.11 14.15 -17.26
CA SER A 371 49.87 15.35 -16.40
C SER A 371 48.69 16.27 -16.78
N ARG A 372 47.81 16.73 -15.87
CA ARG A 372 48.08 17.30 -14.53
C ARG A 372 46.92 17.12 -13.56
N SER A 373 47.28 16.75 -12.33
CA SER A 373 46.61 17.11 -11.08
C SER A 373 46.96 18.54 -10.67
N ALA A 374 46.03 19.23 -10.00
CA ALA A 374 46.36 20.27 -9.04
C ALA A 374 45.41 20.12 -7.84
N GLY A 375 45.95 19.64 -6.73
CA GLY A 375 45.39 19.87 -5.40
C GLY A 375 46.11 21.05 -4.76
N ALA A 376 45.41 21.77 -3.89
CA ALA A 376 46.01 22.58 -2.84
C ALA A 376 45.05 22.66 -1.64
N THR A 377 45.62 22.41 -0.46
CA THR A 377 45.04 22.36 0.89
C THR A 377 45.15 23.72 1.60
N SER A 378 44.17 24.04 2.46
CA SER A 378 44.16 24.86 3.71
C SER A 378 44.95 26.20 3.79
N SER A 379 44.51 27.30 4.41
CA SER A 379 43.82 27.48 5.70
C SER A 379 43.44 28.97 5.94
N LEU A 380 42.61 29.19 6.98
CA LEU A 380 42.43 30.39 7.82
C LEU A 380 41.48 31.55 7.40
N ALA A 381 40.29 31.48 8.01
CA ALA A 381 39.63 32.48 8.90
C ALA A 381 39.61 33.98 8.55
N GLU A 382 38.41 34.47 8.24
CA GLU A 382 37.75 35.71 8.73
C GLU A 382 36.28 35.59 8.26
N GLY A 383 35.30 35.32 9.13
CA GLY A 383 34.72 36.30 10.04
C GLY A 383 33.68 37.13 9.30
N LEU A 384 32.40 36.73 9.32
CA LEU A 384 31.23 37.61 9.20
C LEU A 384 29.94 36.81 9.50
N SER A 385 29.42 37.01 10.71
CA SER A 385 28.11 36.61 11.17
C SER A 385 27.03 37.48 10.53
N PHE A 386 25.99 36.88 9.94
CA PHE A 386 24.76 37.61 9.58
C PHE A 386 23.65 37.25 10.56
N SER A 387 23.39 38.19 11.48
CA SER A 387 22.22 38.21 12.34
C SER A 387 21.08 38.87 11.56
N ALA A 388 19.95 38.17 11.42
CA ALA A 388 18.71 38.75 10.89
C ALA A 388 17.82 39.10 12.08
N ASP A 389 18.04 40.29 12.64
CA ASP A 389 17.09 40.93 13.53
C ASP A 389 17.08 42.43 13.25
N THR A 390 15.88 43.01 13.22
CA THR A 390 15.58 44.46 13.08
C THR A 390 15.50 45.06 11.66
N ALA A 391 14.26 45.19 11.17
CA ALA A 391 13.79 46.43 10.56
C ALA A 391 12.29 46.63 10.86
N TYR A 392 11.99 47.33 11.95
CA TYR A 392 10.65 47.83 12.29
C TYR A 392 10.76 49.29 12.75
N ARG A 393 9.80 50.12 12.30
CA ARG A 393 9.47 51.54 12.64
C ARG A 393 10.35 52.66 12.04
N ALA A 394 9.83 53.82 11.65
CA ALA A 394 8.52 54.49 11.77
C ALA A 394 8.34 55.45 10.57
N VAL A 395 7.16 55.97 10.18
CA VAL A 395 6.36 57.09 10.75
C VAL A 395 5.08 57.14 9.87
N GLY A 396 3.86 57.46 10.29
CA GLY A 396 3.32 58.05 11.51
C GLY A 396 1.79 58.15 11.41
N THR A 397 1.19 58.52 12.53
CA THR A 397 -0.22 58.57 12.89
C THR A 397 -1.07 59.60 12.13
N ALA A 398 -2.27 59.21 11.69
CA ALA A 398 -3.49 60.03 11.73
C ALA A 398 -4.75 59.20 11.42
N GLU A 399 -5.74 59.24 12.30
CA GLU A 399 -7.16 58.94 12.06
C GLU A 399 -7.98 60.14 12.61
N PRO A 400 -9.29 60.27 12.32
CA PRO A 400 -10.10 59.74 11.23
C PRO A 400 -10.98 60.83 10.55
N SER A 401 -11.57 60.55 9.38
CA SER A 401 -12.76 61.30 8.95
C SER A 401 -13.71 60.45 8.12
N ALA A 402 -15.00 60.64 8.42
CA ALA A 402 -16.16 59.97 7.85
C ALA A 402 -16.32 60.21 6.34
N GLY A 403 -16.87 59.21 5.63
CA GLY A 403 -17.23 59.37 4.23
C GLY A 403 -17.92 58.13 3.67
N ALA A 404 -19.21 58.29 3.36
CA ALA A 404 -20.13 57.33 2.80
C ALA A 404 -19.64 56.65 1.50
N GLY A 405 -20.20 55.47 1.19
CA GLY A 405 -20.00 54.84 -0.12
C GLY A 405 -20.58 53.44 -0.26
N CYS A 406 -21.90 53.31 -0.08
CA CYS A 406 -22.67 52.13 -0.46
C CYS A 406 -22.76 52.02 -2.00
N LEU A 407 -22.52 50.85 -2.58
CA LEU A 407 -22.94 50.52 -3.95
C LEU A 407 -23.68 49.19 -3.95
N SER A 408 -25.01 49.30 -3.88
CA SER A 408 -25.97 48.26 -4.21
C SER A 408 -26.23 48.24 -5.72
N ALA A 409 -26.27 47.04 -6.31
CA ALA A 409 -26.75 46.83 -7.67
C ALA A 409 -28.28 46.64 -7.65
N LYS A 410 -28.96 47.51 -8.40
CA LYS A 410 -30.41 47.62 -8.58
C LYS A 410 -31.00 46.38 -9.26
N ARG A 411 -32.11 45.85 -8.70
CA ARG A 411 -33.14 45.12 -9.45
C ARG A 411 -34.31 46.08 -9.72
N GLN A 412 -34.82 46.03 -10.93
CA GLN A 412 -35.99 46.77 -11.39
C GLN A 412 -37.25 45.93 -11.14
N ASP A 413 -38.24 46.57 -10.55
CA ASP A 413 -39.62 46.10 -10.47
C ASP A 413 -40.41 46.56 -11.70
N SER A 414 -41.31 45.71 -12.18
CA SER A 414 -42.48 46.11 -12.95
C SER A 414 -43.65 45.20 -12.59
N SER A 415 -44.70 45.81 -12.07
CA SER A 415 -45.95 45.22 -11.61
C SER A 415 -47.06 45.38 -12.65
N THR A 416 -47.95 44.39 -12.80
CA THR A 416 -49.32 44.59 -13.30
C THR A 416 -50.27 43.48 -12.82
N GLU A 417 -51.25 43.91 -12.01
CA GLU A 417 -52.67 43.54 -11.89
C GLU A 417 -53.20 42.10 -11.70
N ALA A 418 -54.38 42.10 -11.07
CA ALA A 418 -55.02 41.05 -10.28
C ALA A 418 -56.05 40.20 -11.05
N GLY A 419 -56.26 38.98 -10.54
CA GLY A 419 -57.45 38.15 -10.77
C GLY A 419 -57.47 36.97 -9.78
N SER A 420 -58.53 36.84 -8.98
CA SER A 420 -58.88 35.65 -8.17
C SER A 420 -60.11 34.96 -8.81
N PRO A 421 -60.58 33.74 -8.43
CA PRO A 421 -60.23 32.77 -7.35
C PRO A 421 -60.19 31.30 -7.91
N PRO A 422 -60.42 30.16 -7.18
CA PRO A 422 -60.57 29.88 -5.75
C PRO A 422 -59.65 28.75 -5.20
N GLU A 423 -59.85 28.49 -3.91
CA GLU A 423 -59.21 27.53 -3.01
C GLU A 423 -59.32 26.05 -3.46
N ASP A 424 -58.22 25.31 -3.35
CA ASP A 424 -58.19 23.95 -2.80
C ASP A 424 -56.75 23.43 -2.64
N GLY A 425 -56.47 22.74 -1.54
CA GLY A 425 -55.28 21.87 -1.39
C GLY A 425 -54.12 22.45 -0.57
N THR A 426 -54.18 22.27 0.74
CA THR A 426 -53.02 22.38 1.64
C THR A 426 -51.97 21.32 1.29
N HIS A 427 -50.97 21.66 0.48
CA HIS A 427 -49.72 20.92 0.39
C HIS A 427 -48.71 21.54 1.37
N PRO A 428 -48.20 20.81 2.38
CA PRO A 428 -47.08 21.30 3.17
C PRO A 428 -45.80 21.29 2.31
N SER A 429 -45.12 22.42 2.31
CA SER A 429 -43.78 22.62 1.72
C SER A 429 -42.74 21.65 2.32
N PRO A 430 -41.72 21.17 1.57
CA PRO A 430 -40.76 20.17 2.03
C PRO A 430 -39.70 20.69 3.03
N HIS A 431 -39.86 21.91 3.55
CA HIS A 431 -38.86 22.54 4.41
C HIS A 431 -39.39 22.76 5.82
N GLU A 432 -39.73 21.67 6.53
CA GLU A 432 -39.84 21.74 7.98
C GLU A 432 -39.55 20.40 8.65
N THR A 433 -38.47 20.41 9.44
CA THR A 433 -38.17 19.48 10.54
C THR A 433 -37.59 18.10 10.20
N ARG A 434 -36.38 18.07 9.64
CA ARG A 434 -35.42 17.00 9.96
C ARG A 434 -34.59 17.47 11.16
N ARG A 435 -35.18 17.37 12.36
CA ARG A 435 -34.45 17.56 13.62
C ARG A 435 -33.41 16.44 13.66
N SER A 436 -32.14 16.78 13.41
CA SER A 436 -31.02 15.86 13.55
C SER A 436 -31.04 15.33 14.99
N ALA A 437 -31.46 14.08 15.15
CA ALA A 437 -31.24 13.36 16.38
C ALA A 437 -29.72 13.18 16.49
N ALA A 438 -29.09 13.89 17.43
CA ALA A 438 -27.73 13.58 17.82
C ALA A 438 -27.69 12.07 18.14
N PRO A 439 -26.72 11.30 17.61
CA PRO A 439 -26.62 9.89 17.92
C PRO A 439 -26.55 9.73 19.44
N ALA A 440 -27.34 8.79 19.98
CA ALA A 440 -27.28 8.47 21.41
C ALA A 440 -25.82 8.23 21.82
N PRO A 441 -25.39 8.69 23.01
CA PRO A 441 -24.01 8.51 23.45
C PRO A 441 -23.66 7.03 23.37
N SER A 442 -22.58 6.73 22.64
CA SER A 442 -22.18 5.36 22.38
C SER A 442 -21.88 4.65 23.70
N ALA A 443 -22.51 3.50 23.89
CA ALA A 443 -22.45 2.77 25.14
C ALA A 443 -21.10 2.00 25.21
N GLY A 444 -20.24 2.40 26.14
CA GLY A 444 -19.01 1.68 26.48
C GLY A 444 -17.70 2.38 26.10
N PRO A 445 -16.56 1.93 26.67
CA PRO A 445 -15.23 2.46 26.34
C PRO A 445 -14.87 2.27 24.86
N ASP A 446 -15.11 1.08 24.31
CA ASP A 446 -14.76 0.71 22.93
C ASP A 446 -15.48 1.59 21.90
N ALA A 447 -16.78 1.82 22.11
CA ALA A 447 -17.59 2.62 21.19
C ALA A 447 -17.16 4.10 21.20
N ARG A 448 -16.87 4.65 22.39
CA ARG A 448 -16.36 6.03 22.53
C ARG A 448 -14.98 6.19 21.93
N PHE A 449 -14.10 5.19 22.09
CA PHE A 449 -12.79 5.17 21.44
C PHE A 449 -12.91 5.20 19.91
N LEU A 450 -13.74 4.31 19.33
CA LEU A 450 -13.93 4.25 17.88
C LEU A 450 -14.59 5.52 17.32
N ASP A 451 -15.50 6.14 18.06
CA ASP A 451 -16.10 7.43 17.69
C ASP A 451 -15.06 8.56 17.71
N ALA A 452 -14.23 8.64 18.76
CA ALA A 452 -13.16 9.63 18.87
C ALA A 452 -12.09 9.44 17.79
N LEU A 453 -11.76 8.19 17.46
CA LEU A 453 -10.86 7.88 16.36
C LEU A 453 -11.47 8.31 15.02
N ALA A 454 -12.74 7.99 14.77
CA ALA A 454 -13.43 8.41 13.56
C ALA A 454 -13.50 9.93 13.42
N ASP A 455 -13.72 10.66 14.52
CA ASP A 455 -13.68 12.13 14.54
C ASP A 455 -12.31 12.66 14.09
N ARG A 456 -11.21 12.08 14.60
CA ARG A 456 -9.85 12.45 14.18
C ARG A 456 -9.65 12.16 12.69
N LEU A 457 -9.96 10.94 12.24
CA LEU A 457 -9.75 10.53 10.84
C LEU A 457 -10.56 11.36 9.84
N ALA A 458 -11.80 11.71 10.21
CA ALA A 458 -12.68 12.52 9.36
C ALA A 458 -12.13 13.93 9.11
N ILE A 459 -11.37 14.51 10.05
CA ILE A 459 -10.73 15.82 9.86
C ILE A 459 -9.68 15.78 8.74
N GLY A 460 -8.82 14.76 8.74
CA GLY A 460 -7.82 14.56 7.70
C GLY A 460 -8.48 14.25 6.35
N ALA A 461 -9.44 13.32 6.34
CA ALA A 461 -10.18 12.96 5.13
C ALA A 461 -10.99 14.13 4.55
N ALA A 462 -11.63 14.96 5.38
CA ALA A 462 -12.41 16.12 4.94
C ALA A 462 -11.55 17.14 4.18
N SER A 463 -10.29 17.33 4.61
CA SER A 463 -9.33 18.21 3.92
C SER A 463 -9.05 17.74 2.50
N VAL A 464 -8.93 16.43 2.30
CA VAL A 464 -8.71 15.83 0.97
C VAL A 464 -10.00 15.87 0.14
N VAL A 465 -11.13 15.51 0.75
CA VAL A 465 -12.46 15.53 0.09
C VAL A 465 -12.80 16.92 -0.43
N ALA A 466 -12.54 17.96 0.36
CA ALA A 466 -12.84 19.34 -0.03
C ALA A 466 -12.04 19.82 -1.26
N VAL A 467 -10.85 19.25 -1.50
CA VAL A 467 -9.96 19.67 -2.59
C VAL A 467 -10.13 18.78 -3.82
N LEU A 468 -10.27 17.47 -3.64
CA LEU A 468 -10.25 16.49 -4.73
C LEU A 468 -11.63 15.99 -5.16
N ASP A 469 -12.64 16.11 -4.29
CA ASP A 469 -13.97 15.53 -4.47
C ASP A 469 -13.92 14.08 -4.99
N PRO A 470 -13.29 13.14 -4.26
CA PRO A 470 -12.95 11.84 -4.81
C PRO A 470 -14.15 10.91 -4.94
N GLY A 471 -15.31 11.24 -4.34
CA GLY A 471 -16.50 10.38 -4.27
C GLY A 471 -16.34 9.05 -3.50
N CYS A 472 -15.11 8.65 -3.19
CA CYS A 472 -14.75 7.44 -2.45
C CYS A 472 -13.43 7.65 -1.70
N VAL A 473 -13.40 7.29 -0.42
CA VAL A 473 -12.20 7.17 0.41
C VAL A 473 -12.05 5.72 0.89
N VAL A 474 -10.91 5.10 0.62
CA VAL A 474 -10.58 3.76 1.12
C VAL A 474 -9.71 3.89 2.36
N LEU A 475 -10.12 3.33 3.49
CA LEU A 475 -9.31 3.24 4.71
C LEU A 475 -8.37 2.04 4.60
N GLY A 476 -7.11 2.32 4.29
CA GLY A 476 -6.02 1.34 4.19
C GLY A 476 -5.09 1.34 5.41
N GLY A 477 -4.00 0.58 5.30
CA GLY A 477 -3.10 0.32 6.42
C GLY A 477 -3.70 -0.63 7.47
N GLU A 478 -2.88 -1.03 8.42
CA GLU A 478 -3.23 -2.03 9.44
C GLU A 478 -4.39 -1.55 10.33
N VAL A 479 -4.44 -0.26 10.67
CA VAL A 479 -5.50 0.33 11.48
C VAL A 479 -6.81 0.42 10.70
N GLY A 480 -6.77 0.82 9.43
CA GLY A 480 -7.95 0.86 8.56
C GLY A 480 -8.56 -0.53 8.38
N GLN A 481 -7.71 -1.53 8.15
CA GLN A 481 -8.13 -2.93 8.05
C GLN A 481 -8.72 -3.46 9.37
N ALA A 482 -8.09 -3.17 10.51
CA ALA A 482 -8.58 -3.58 11.82
C ALA A 482 -9.95 -2.96 12.16
N GLY A 483 -10.18 -1.73 11.71
CA GLY A 483 -11.44 -1.01 11.89
C GLY A 483 -12.59 -1.56 11.04
N GLY A 484 -12.28 -2.07 9.85
CA GLY A 484 -13.27 -2.65 8.93
C GLY A 484 -14.47 -1.73 8.64
N ASP A 485 -15.62 -2.33 8.34
CA ASP A 485 -16.86 -1.60 8.06
C ASP A 485 -17.30 -0.72 9.25
N VAL A 486 -16.95 -1.14 10.47
CA VAL A 486 -17.33 -0.48 11.71
C VAL A 486 -16.67 0.90 11.84
N LEU A 487 -15.39 1.00 11.52
CA LEU A 487 -14.68 2.29 11.50
C LEU A 487 -15.05 3.09 10.24
N ALA A 488 -15.11 2.43 9.07
CA ALA A 488 -15.46 3.09 7.82
C ALA A 488 -16.81 3.81 7.88
N ALA A 489 -17.86 3.15 8.39
CA ALA A 489 -19.18 3.74 8.56
C ALA A 489 -19.20 4.94 9.51
N ARG A 490 -18.37 4.92 10.57
CA ARG A 490 -18.25 6.07 11.49
C ARG A 490 -17.59 7.26 10.82
N VAL A 491 -16.49 7.03 10.08
CA VAL A 491 -15.80 8.08 9.34
C VAL A 491 -16.71 8.68 8.27
N GLU A 492 -17.45 7.84 7.53
CA GLU A 492 -18.44 8.30 6.53
C GLU A 492 -19.52 9.20 7.14
N ALA A 493 -20.06 8.79 8.30
CA ALA A 493 -21.07 9.57 9.00
C ALA A 493 -20.55 10.96 9.42
N ARG A 494 -19.26 11.06 9.82
CA ARG A 494 -18.64 12.34 10.15
C ARG A 494 -18.37 13.19 8.91
N LEU A 495 -17.85 12.60 7.83
CA LEU A 495 -17.65 13.30 6.57
C LEU A 495 -18.96 13.88 6.02
N THR A 496 -20.05 13.10 6.06
CA THR A 496 -21.40 13.53 5.64
C THR A 496 -21.91 14.72 6.46
N ALA A 497 -21.52 14.81 7.74
CA ALA A 497 -21.89 15.93 8.60
C ALA A 497 -21.01 17.18 8.35
N MET A 498 -19.77 17.00 7.88
CA MET A 498 -18.78 18.06 7.67
C MET A 498 -18.81 18.67 6.26
N SER A 499 -19.28 17.91 5.26
CA SER A 499 -19.21 18.27 3.85
C SER A 499 -20.53 17.98 3.12
N PRO A 500 -20.97 18.84 2.19
CA PRO A 500 -22.10 18.54 1.31
C PRO A 500 -21.73 17.55 0.18
N LEU A 501 -20.45 17.21 0.02
CA LEU A 501 -19.96 16.33 -1.03
C LEU A 501 -20.20 14.86 -0.66
N PRO A 502 -20.98 14.09 -1.44
CA PRO A 502 -21.24 12.69 -1.15
C PRO A 502 -19.95 11.88 -1.31
N THR A 503 -19.43 11.39 -0.19
CA THR A 503 -18.20 10.59 -0.16
C THR A 503 -18.45 9.28 0.56
N GLU A 504 -18.38 8.17 -0.18
CA GLU A 504 -18.44 6.82 0.40
C GLU A 504 -17.11 6.50 1.10
N VAL A 505 -17.13 5.81 2.24
CA VAL A 505 -15.91 5.34 2.90
C VAL A 505 -15.90 3.82 2.95
N ARG A 506 -14.87 3.19 2.38
CA ARG A 506 -14.72 1.73 2.31
C ARG A 506 -13.50 1.27 3.12
N PRO A 507 -13.56 0.16 3.87
CA PRO A 507 -12.35 -0.44 4.42
C PRO A 507 -11.57 -1.17 3.32
N SER A 508 -10.24 -1.13 3.38
CA SER A 508 -9.38 -1.92 2.50
C SER A 508 -9.66 -3.42 2.68
N GLY A 509 -9.79 -4.14 1.56
CA GLY A 509 -10.04 -5.58 1.54
C GLY A 509 -8.79 -6.43 1.38
N LEU A 510 -7.67 -5.83 0.98
CA LEU A 510 -6.43 -6.55 0.64
C LEU A 510 -5.42 -6.64 1.80
N GLY A 511 -5.53 -5.75 2.79
CA GLY A 511 -4.69 -5.76 3.99
C GLY A 511 -3.20 -5.66 3.69
N GLY A 512 -2.37 -6.29 4.54
CA GLY A 512 -0.90 -6.29 4.40
C GLY A 512 -0.35 -6.84 3.08
N ALA A 513 -1.16 -7.54 2.28
CA ALA A 513 -0.77 -8.01 0.95
C ALA A 513 -0.89 -6.92 -0.14
N ALA A 514 -1.55 -5.79 0.13
CA ALA A 514 -1.83 -4.75 -0.85
C ALA A 514 -0.54 -4.16 -1.47
N VAL A 515 0.50 -3.94 -0.67
CA VAL A 515 1.79 -3.40 -1.15
C VAL A 515 2.46 -4.35 -2.13
N LEU A 516 2.62 -5.63 -1.74
CA LEU A 516 3.18 -6.67 -2.59
C LEU A 516 2.36 -6.86 -3.87
N ARG A 517 1.03 -6.83 -3.76
CA ARG A 517 0.14 -6.97 -4.91
C ARG A 517 0.29 -5.81 -5.88
N GLY A 518 0.31 -4.57 -5.37
CA GLY A 518 0.56 -3.37 -6.16
C GLY A 518 1.92 -3.40 -6.84
N ALA A 519 2.96 -3.83 -6.13
CA ALA A 519 4.30 -4.00 -6.67
C ALA A 519 4.33 -5.01 -7.82
N LEU A 520 3.63 -6.16 -7.69
CA LEU A 520 3.50 -7.13 -8.78
C LEU A 520 2.73 -6.58 -9.97
N LEU A 521 1.67 -5.81 -9.74
CA LEU A 521 0.91 -5.15 -10.82
C LEU A 521 1.81 -4.21 -11.62
N MET A 522 2.59 -3.38 -10.91
CA MET A 522 3.56 -2.47 -11.52
C MET A 522 4.70 -3.21 -12.23
N ALA A 523 5.25 -4.26 -11.60
CA ALA A 523 6.34 -5.07 -12.16
C ALA A 523 5.89 -5.72 -13.47
N ARG A 524 4.66 -6.23 -13.48
CA ARG A 524 4.06 -6.83 -14.66
C ARG A 524 3.83 -5.79 -15.74
N GLU A 525 3.25 -4.64 -15.43
CA GLU A 525 3.04 -3.57 -16.41
C GLU A 525 4.37 -3.15 -17.06
N ALA A 526 5.42 -2.95 -16.27
CA ALA A 526 6.76 -2.63 -16.76
C ALA A 526 7.36 -3.73 -17.64
N ALA A 527 7.20 -5.01 -17.26
CA ALA A 527 7.67 -6.14 -18.04
C ALA A 527 6.89 -6.27 -19.36
N GLN A 528 5.58 -6.06 -19.34
CA GLN A 528 4.74 -6.09 -20.53
C GLN A 528 5.10 -4.94 -21.49
N ASP A 529 5.35 -3.74 -20.98
CA ASP A 529 5.74 -2.61 -21.81
C ASP A 529 7.09 -2.85 -22.52
N GLU A 530 8.03 -3.53 -21.87
CA GLU A 530 9.34 -3.84 -22.44
C GLU A 530 9.30 -5.04 -23.38
N LEU A 531 8.73 -6.17 -22.95
CA LEU A 531 8.64 -7.40 -23.74
C LEU A 531 7.75 -7.24 -24.96
N PHE A 532 6.75 -6.37 -24.87
CA PHE A 532 5.73 -6.17 -25.91
C PHE A 532 5.86 -4.81 -26.60
N ALA A 533 6.95 -4.07 -26.36
CA ALA A 533 7.31 -2.94 -27.21
C ALA A 533 7.54 -3.43 -28.65
N PRO A 534 7.18 -2.63 -29.67
CA PRO A 534 7.57 -2.94 -31.04
C PRO A 534 9.10 -3.09 -31.07
N ALA A 535 9.61 -4.17 -31.68
CA ALA A 535 11.04 -4.37 -31.82
C ALA A 535 11.70 -3.09 -32.40
N PRO A 536 12.82 -2.61 -31.82
CA PRO A 536 13.53 -1.48 -32.39
C PRO A 536 13.91 -1.81 -33.84
N ARG A 537 13.63 -0.86 -34.74
CA ARG A 537 13.81 -1.01 -36.19
C ARG A 537 15.25 -1.24 -36.60
#